data_AF-U7LAZ3-F1
#
_entry.id   AF-U7LAZ3-F1
#
_cell.length_a   1.000
_cell.length_b   1.000
_cell.length_c   1.000
_cell.angle_alpha   90.00
_cell.angle_beta   90.00
_cell.angle_gamma   90.00
#
_symmetry.space_group_name_H-M   'P 1'
#
loop_
_entity.id
_entity.type
_entity.pdbx_description
1 polymer ?
#
loop_
_entity_poly.entity_id
_entity_poly.type
_entity_poly.pdbx_seq_one_letter_code
_entity_poly.pdbx_strand_id
1 'polypeptide(L)'
;MEEKNLSSLVFGNVVLESQFLGTTPRIYAADMRSYYLRPSPYATLSAPLNDLRGQLQPDHAEAIAKKIFHSVAEELNENYPGGCERAEEELKAWLMQSN
;
A
#
# COMPACT_ATOMS: atom_id res chain seq x y z
N MET A 1 -3.00 -4.63 -26.35
CA MET A 1 -2.15 -3.83 -25.45
C MET A 1 -2.78 -3.98 -24.09
N GLU A 2 -2.21 -4.81 -23.21
CA GLU A 2 -2.75 -4.95 -21.85
C GLU A 2 -2.52 -3.63 -21.12
N GLU A 3 -3.60 -2.88 -20.91
CA GLU A 3 -3.61 -1.75 -19.98
C GLU A 3 -3.30 -2.31 -18.60
N LYS A 4 -2.02 -2.26 -18.20
CA LYS A 4 -1.62 -2.53 -16.82
C LYS A 4 -2.33 -1.48 -15.96
N ASN A 5 -3.44 -1.88 -15.34
CA ASN A 5 -4.21 -1.06 -14.44
C ASN A 5 -3.35 -0.78 -13.20
N LEU A 6 -2.66 0.35 -13.20
CA LEU A 6 -1.91 0.83 -12.05
C LEU A 6 -2.93 1.29 -11.00
N SER A 7 -3.11 0.48 -9.96
CA SER A 7 -3.98 0.82 -8.84
C SER A 7 -3.25 1.68 -7.81
N SER A 8 -3.93 2.73 -7.36
CA SER A 8 -3.47 3.58 -6.25
C SER A 8 -4.45 3.45 -5.10
N LEU A 9 -3.94 3.10 -3.91
CA LEU A 9 -4.74 2.98 -2.69
C LEU A 9 -4.36 4.11 -1.72
N VAL A 10 -5.37 4.77 -1.15
CA VAL A 10 -5.19 5.95 -0.28
C VAL A 10 -5.61 5.60 1.15
N PHE A 11 -4.68 5.74 2.09
CA PHE A 11 -4.84 5.48 3.51
C PHE A 11 -4.48 6.74 4.28
N GLY A 12 -5.41 7.70 4.29
CA GLY A 12 -5.18 9.03 4.87
C GLY A 12 -4.08 9.77 4.08
N ASN A 13 -2.95 10.02 4.73
CA ASN A 13 -1.80 10.68 4.12
C ASN A 13 -0.83 9.69 3.44
N VAL A 14 -1.02 8.38 3.63
CA VAL A 14 -0.20 7.36 2.99
C VAL A 14 -0.89 6.86 1.73
N VAL A 15 -0.22 6.92 0.59
CA VAL A 15 -0.73 6.44 -0.70
C VAL A 15 0.17 5.34 -1.22
N LEU A 16 -0.40 4.17 -1.47
CA LEU A 16 0.27 3.08 -2.17
C LEU A 16 0.05 3.25 -3.67
N GLU A 17 1.07 3.72 -4.38
CA GLU A 17 1.00 3.87 -5.83
C GLU A 17 1.67 2.68 -6.50
N SER A 18 0.87 1.92 -7.26
CA SER A 18 1.42 0.88 -8.14
C SER A 18 2.12 1.53 -9.33
N GLN A 19 3.32 1.09 -9.60
CA GLN A 19 4.12 1.48 -10.74
C GLN A 19 4.54 0.24 -11.52
N PHE A 20 5.06 0.44 -12.74
CA PHE A 20 5.42 -0.67 -13.63
C PHE A 20 6.48 -1.61 -13.02
N LEU A 21 7.36 -1.08 -12.16
CA LEU A 21 8.46 -1.80 -11.52
C LEU A 21 8.14 -2.30 -10.10
N GLY A 22 6.95 -1.98 -9.56
CA GLY A 22 6.64 -2.29 -8.17
C GLY A 22 5.65 -1.32 -7.54
N THR A 23 5.41 -1.48 -6.25
CA THR A 23 4.53 -0.60 -5.47
C THR A 23 5.33 0.05 -4.35
N THR A 24 5.18 1.36 -4.18
CA THR A 24 5.88 2.11 -3.12
C THR A 24 4.89 3.00 -2.35
N PRO A 25 4.94 3.03 -1.01
CA PRO A 25 4.18 3.98 -0.22
C PRO A 25 4.77 5.38 -0.36
N ARG A 26 3.89 6.35 -0.60
CA ARG A 26 4.17 7.79 -0.59
C ARG A 26 3.46 8.41 0.60
N ILE A 27 4.19 9.16 1.41
CA ILE A 27 3.60 9.89 2.53
C ILE A 27 3.41 11.33 2.09
N TYR A 28 2.17 11.74 1.97
CA TYR A 28 1.78 13.10 1.65
C TYR A 28 1.75 13.95 2.92
N ALA A 29 2.15 15.21 2.79
CA ALA A 29 1.89 16.22 3.80
C ALA A 29 0.38 16.51 3.91
N ALA A 30 -0.05 17.12 5.00
CA ALA A 30 -1.45 17.48 5.24
C ALA A 30 -2.08 18.35 4.12
N ASP A 31 -1.28 19.15 3.40
CA ASP A 31 -1.74 19.95 2.25
C ASP A 31 -1.94 19.10 0.97
N MET A 32 -1.61 17.80 0.99
CA MET A 32 -1.61 16.86 -0.15
C MET A 32 -0.81 17.30 -1.39
N ARG A 33 -0.08 18.43 -1.33
CA ARG A 33 0.72 18.95 -2.44
C ARG A 33 2.17 18.52 -2.45
N SER A 34 2.68 18.06 -1.31
CA SER A 34 4.05 17.57 -1.18
C SER A 34 3.99 16.16 -0.62
N TYR A 35 4.84 15.28 -1.15
CA TYR A 35 5.06 13.96 -0.60
C TYR A 35 6.54 13.74 -0.36
N TYR A 36 6.86 12.90 0.60
CA TYR A 36 8.18 12.35 0.77
C TYR A 36 8.11 10.83 0.69
N LEU A 37 9.19 10.24 0.16
CA LEU A 37 9.39 8.81 0.17
C LEU A 37 10.22 8.51 1.42
N ARG A 38 9.72 7.64 2.29
CA ARG A 38 10.55 7.11 3.38
C ARG A 38 11.44 6.01 2.76
N PRO A 39 12.76 6.21 2.64
CA PRO A 39 13.64 5.22 2.03
C PRO A 39 13.69 4.01 2.95
N SER A 40 12.95 2.97 2.60
CA SER A 40 12.93 1.72 3.35
C SER A 40 13.06 0.57 2.36
N PRO A 41 14.12 -0.26 2.46
CA PRO A 41 14.35 -1.38 1.54
C PRO A 41 13.24 -2.43 1.61
N TYR A 42 12.39 -2.37 2.64
CA TYR A 42 11.28 -3.28 2.86
C TYR A 42 9.92 -2.69 2.48
N ALA A 43 9.84 -1.37 2.25
CA ALA A 43 8.58 -0.69 1.94
C ALA A 43 8.21 -0.76 0.44
N THR A 44 9.10 -1.27 -0.42
CA THR A 44 8.80 -1.40 -1.85
C THR A 44 8.47 -2.84 -2.20
N LEU A 45 7.31 -3.06 -2.82
CA LEU A 45 6.94 -4.35 -3.40
C LEU A 45 7.54 -4.46 -4.78
N SER A 46 8.15 -5.60 -5.10
CA SER A 46 8.73 -5.87 -6.42
C SER A 46 7.70 -6.11 -7.53
N ALA A 47 6.41 -6.02 -7.21
CA ALA A 47 5.31 -6.22 -8.13
C ALA A 47 4.24 -5.12 -7.93
N PRO A 48 3.50 -4.76 -9.00
CA PRO A 48 2.35 -3.86 -8.88
C PRO A 48 1.20 -4.52 -8.10
N LEU A 49 0.40 -3.74 -7.37
CA LEU A 49 -0.70 -4.26 -6.54
C LEU A 49 -1.69 -5.10 -7.35
N ASN A 50 -1.95 -4.72 -8.61
CA ASN A 50 -2.85 -5.44 -9.49
C ASN A 50 -2.40 -6.87 -9.81
N ASP A 51 -1.09 -7.12 -9.85
CA ASP A 51 -0.53 -8.45 -10.10
C ASP A 51 -0.68 -9.33 -8.85
N LEU A 52 -0.50 -8.73 -7.68
CA LEU A 52 -0.68 -9.37 -6.38
C LEU A 52 -2.15 -9.70 -6.07
N ARG A 53 -3.08 -8.93 -6.63
CA ARG A 53 -4.51 -9.05 -6.38
C ARG A 53 -5.07 -10.38 -6.93
N GLY A 54 -5.77 -11.14 -6.08
CA GLY A 54 -6.40 -12.42 -6.42
C GLY A 54 -5.42 -13.60 -6.58
N GLN A 55 -4.10 -13.36 -6.57
CA GLN A 55 -3.07 -14.40 -6.70
C GLN A 55 -2.44 -14.79 -5.36
N LEU A 56 -2.59 -13.96 -4.32
CA LEU A 56 -1.97 -14.17 -3.02
C LEU A 56 -2.83 -15.01 -2.08
N GLN A 57 -2.17 -15.87 -1.31
CA GLN A 57 -2.78 -16.50 -0.14
C GLN A 57 -3.06 -15.45 0.95
N PRO A 58 -4.09 -15.65 1.79
CA PRO A 58 -4.44 -14.71 2.87
C PRO A 58 -3.27 -14.38 3.80
N ASP A 59 -2.43 -15.37 4.09
CA ASP A 59 -1.23 -15.22 4.93
C ASP A 59 -0.18 -14.31 4.27
N HIS A 60 0.02 -14.49 2.95
CA HIS A 60 0.94 -13.65 2.17
C HIS A 60 0.41 -12.21 2.00
N ALA A 61 -0.89 -12.05 1.76
CA ALA A 61 -1.53 -10.74 1.65
C ALA A 61 -1.38 -9.95 2.96
N GLU A 62 -1.59 -10.62 4.10
CA GLU A 62 -1.36 -10.02 5.41
C GLU A 62 0.11 -9.66 5.66
N ALA A 63 1.04 -10.54 5.33
CA ALA A 63 2.46 -10.27 5.48
C ALA A 63 2.93 -9.09 4.62
N ILE A 64 2.40 -8.96 3.39
CA ILE A 64 2.67 -7.82 2.51
C ILE A 64 2.12 -6.53 3.11
N ALA A 65 0.88 -6.56 3.59
CA ALA A 65 0.25 -5.39 4.20
C ALA A 65 1.02 -4.91 5.44
N LYS A 66 1.37 -5.85 6.33
CA LYS A 66 2.22 -5.57 7.50
C LYS A 66 3.55 -4.97 7.09
N LYS A 67 4.22 -5.56 6.10
CA LYS A 67 5.56 -5.14 5.69
C LYS A 67 5.57 -3.75 5.04
N ILE A 68 4.60 -3.44 4.18
CA ILE A 68 4.55 -2.14 3.49
C ILE A 68 4.17 -1.02 4.47
N PHE A 69 3.25 -1.30 5.39
CA PHE A 69 2.82 -0.33 6.38
C PHE A 69 3.74 -0.24 7.58
N HIS A 70 4.58 -1.23 7.85
CA HIS A 70 5.54 -1.20 8.96
C HIS A 70 6.38 0.07 8.99
N SER A 71 6.81 0.57 7.83
CA SER A 71 7.62 1.78 7.74
C SER A 71 6.83 3.07 7.95
N VAL A 72 5.50 3.04 7.80
CA VAL A 72 4.59 4.21 7.84
C VAL A 72 3.46 4.03 8.86
N ALA A 73 3.65 3.10 9.80
CA ALA A 73 2.65 2.72 10.78
C ALA A 73 2.34 3.88 11.73
N GLU A 74 3.35 4.67 12.08
CA GLU A 74 3.21 5.88 12.90
C GLU A 74 2.32 6.91 12.20
N GLU A 75 2.60 7.21 10.92
CA GLU A 75 1.80 8.14 10.13
C GLU A 75 0.36 7.67 9.95
N LEU A 76 0.14 6.38 9.73
CA LEU A 76 -1.20 5.81 9.65
C LEU A 76 -1.94 5.91 10.98
N ASN A 77 -1.27 5.61 12.09
CA ASN A 77 -1.89 5.70 13.41
C ASN A 77 -2.31 7.13 13.78
N GLU A 78 -1.57 8.12 13.28
CA GLU A 78 -1.88 9.54 13.50
C GLU A 78 -2.91 10.10 12.50
N ASN A 79 -2.84 9.69 11.23
CA ASN A 79 -3.58 10.34 10.14
C ASN A 79 -4.70 9.50 9.53
N TYR A 80 -4.83 8.21 9.88
CA TYR A 80 -5.86 7.32 9.35
C TYR A 80 -6.77 6.81 10.48
N PRO A 81 -8.11 6.97 10.38
CA PRO A 81 -9.03 6.50 11.41
C PRO A 81 -9.03 4.96 11.47
N GLY A 82 -8.60 4.41 12.61
CA GLY A 82 -8.36 2.97 12.79
C GLY A 82 -6.89 2.57 12.63
N GLY A 83 -6.02 3.53 12.35
CA GLY A 83 -4.57 3.39 12.38
C GLY A 83 -4.01 2.38 11.39
N CYS A 84 -2.80 1.90 11.70
CA CYS A 84 -2.09 0.93 10.87
C CYS A 84 -2.90 -0.37 10.70
N GLU A 85 -3.45 -0.92 11.78
CA GLU A 85 -4.21 -2.18 11.76
C GLU A 85 -5.34 -2.15 10.73
N ARG A 86 -6.14 -1.08 10.71
CA ARG A 86 -7.25 -0.98 9.77
C ARG A 86 -6.80 -0.84 8.33
N ALA A 87 -5.71 -0.10 8.08
CA ALA A 87 -5.13 0.00 6.74
C ALA A 87 -4.60 -1.35 6.26
N GLU A 88 -3.98 -2.13 7.16
CA GLU A 88 -3.51 -3.49 6.88
C GLU A 88 -4.66 -4.43 6.51
N GLU A 89 -5.77 -4.39 7.24
CA GLU A 89 -6.97 -5.17 6.95
C GLU A 89 -7.60 -4.79 5.60
N GLU A 90 -7.74 -3.50 5.32
CA GLU A 90 -8.30 -2.99 4.06
C GLU A 90 -7.42 -3.40 2.86
N LEU A 91 -6.10 -3.27 2.98
CA LEU A 91 -5.16 -3.69 1.94
C LEU A 91 -5.20 -5.21 1.74
N LYS A 92 -5.23 -5.99 2.82
CA LYS A 92 -5.37 -7.45 2.76
C LYS A 92 -6.67 -7.83 2.04
N ALA A 93 -7.80 -7.23 2.43
CA ALA A 93 -9.09 -7.47 1.80
C ALA A 93 -9.05 -7.12 0.31
N TRP A 94 -8.45 -5.99 -0.06
CA TRP A 94 -8.28 -5.57 -1.45
C TRP A 94 -7.41 -6.54 -2.26
N LEU A 95 -6.29 -7.00 -1.69
CA LEU A 95 -5.42 -8.01 -2.34
C LEU A 95 -6.14 -9.35 -2.50
N MET A 96 -7.06 -9.68 -1.60
CA MET A 96 -7.88 -10.88 -1.69
C MET A 96 -9.11 -10.75 -2.60
N GLN A 97 -9.48 -9.53 -3.02
CA GLN A 97 -10.57 -9.34 -3.97
C GLN A 97 -10.15 -9.80 -5.37
N SER A 98 -10.58 -10.99 -5.77
CA SER A 98 -10.50 -11.44 -7.16
C SER A 98 -11.47 -10.60 -8.01
N ASN A 99 -10.95 -9.93 -9.05
CA ASN A 99 -11.77 -9.25 -10.04
C ASN A 99 -12.47 -10.25 -10.96
#